data_AF-A0A661UIN2-F1
#
_entry.id   AF-A0A661UIN2-F1
#
_cell.length_a   1.000
_cell.length_b   1.000
_cell.length_c   1.000
_cell.angle_alpha   90.00
_cell.angle_beta   90.00
_cell.angle_gamma   90.00
#
_symmetry.space_group_name_H-M   'P 1'
#
loop_
_entity.id
_entity.type
_entity.pdbx_description
1 polymer ?
#
loop_
_entity_poly.entity_id
_entity_poly.type
_entity_poly.pdbx_seq_one_letter_code
_entity_poly.pdbx_strand_id
1 'polypeptide(L)'
;DVKKIKKIIFRSMEILFDLYLEDLEKENRSSKIYLHFLNHKSEKYLNGFNNAEKVRDFIATMTDRYFNEEVKSYLLPGKYL
;
A
#
# COMPACT_ATOMS: atom_id res chain seq x y z
N ASP A 1 24.05 -9.76 1.95
CA ASP A 1 23.75 -10.22 3.32
C ASP A 1 22.24 -10.29 3.53
N VAL A 2 21.70 -11.46 3.90
CA VAL A 2 20.25 -11.71 4.02
C VAL A 2 19.60 -10.82 5.07
N LYS A 3 20.31 -10.49 6.16
CA LYS A 3 19.78 -9.62 7.22
C LYS A 3 19.48 -8.20 6.72
N LYS A 4 20.35 -7.67 5.85
CA LYS A 4 20.19 -6.34 5.25
C LYS A 4 18.97 -6.28 4.33
N ILE A 5 18.77 -7.31 3.51
CA ILE A 5 17.63 -7.39 2.58
C ILE A 5 16.31 -7.43 3.35
N LYS A 6 16.22 -8.27 4.38
CA LYS A 6 15.02 -8.33 5.24
C LYS A 6 14.67 -6.96 5.84
N LYS A 7 15.67 -6.25 6.38
CA LYS A 7 15.46 -4.92 6.96
C LYS A 7 14.90 -3.92 5.94
N ILE A 8 15.38 -3.96 4.69
CA ILE A 8 14.87 -3.09 3.61
C ILE A 8 13.42 -3.43 3.28
N ILE A 9 13.08 -4.72 3.18
CA ILE A 9 11.71 -5.16 2.88
C ILE A 9 10.75 -4.69 3.98
N PHE A 10 11.07 -4.95 5.26
CA PHE A 10 10.23 -4.51 6.37
C PHE A 10 10.04 -3.00 6.39
N ARG A 11 11.12 -2.24 6.20
CA ARG A 11 11.01 -0.77 6.17
C ARG A 11 10.18 -0.26 4.99
N SER A 12 10.28 -0.93 3.84
CA SER A 12 9.49 -0.57 2.66
C SER A 12 8.00 -0.87 2.87
N MET A 13 7.69 -1.98 3.55
CA MET A 13 6.32 -2.32 3.94
C MET A 13 5.74 -1.29 4.92
N GLU A 14 6.49 -0.88 5.95
CA GLU A 14 6.07 0.18 6.88
C GLU A 14 5.72 1.47 6.13
N ILE A 15 6.59 1.92 5.23
CA ILE A 15 6.38 3.18 4.50
C ILE A 15 5.16 3.09 3.57
N LEU A 16 4.99 1.98 2.85
CA LEU A 16 3.80 1.78 2.01
C LEU A 16 2.53 1.72 2.85
N PHE A 17 2.57 1.08 4.02
CA PHE A 17 1.45 1.02 4.94
C PHE A 17 1.02 2.41 5.38
N ASP A 18 1.96 3.22 5.87
CA ASP A 18 1.68 4.58 6.33
C ASP A 18 1.13 5.46 5.18
N LEU A 19 1.68 5.32 3.97
CA LEU A 19 1.24 6.07 2.80
C LEU A 19 -0.19 5.74 2.40
N TYR A 20 -0.56 4.46 2.30
CA TYR A 20 -1.92 4.10 1.95
C TYR A 20 -2.90 4.36 3.09
N LEU A 21 -2.46 4.28 4.35
CA LEU A 21 -3.29 4.64 5.49
C LEU A 21 -3.65 6.13 5.40
N GLU A 22 -2.66 6.98 5.14
CA GLU A 22 -2.89 8.42 4.93
C GLU A 22 -3.83 8.66 3.73
N ASP A 23 -3.67 7.94 2.62
CA ASP A 23 -4.57 8.02 1.48
C ASP A 23 -6.01 7.66 1.84
N LEU A 24 -6.24 6.67 2.73
CA LEU A 24 -7.58 6.32 3.20
C LEU A 24 -8.15 7.38 4.15
N GLU A 25 -7.33 7.94 5.03
CA GLU A 25 -7.74 9.00 5.96
C GLU A 25 -8.07 10.31 5.25
N LYS A 26 -7.34 10.64 4.18
CA LYS A 26 -7.60 11.81 3.33
C LYS A 26 -8.62 11.55 2.23
N GLU A 27 -9.19 10.34 2.18
CA GLU A 27 -10.11 9.89 1.13
C GLU A 27 -9.57 10.12 -0.30
N ASN A 28 -8.28 9.93 -0.52
CA ASN A 28 -7.64 10.11 -1.81
C ASN A 28 -8.07 9.02 -2.80
N ARG A 29 -9.23 9.20 -3.45
CA ARG A 29 -9.80 8.25 -4.41
C ARG A 29 -8.95 7.99 -5.65
N SER A 30 -7.91 8.80 -5.88
CA SER A 30 -6.93 8.58 -6.95
C SER A 30 -5.83 7.57 -6.57
N SER A 31 -5.72 7.22 -5.28
CA SER A 31 -4.76 6.24 -4.80
C SER A 31 -5.07 4.84 -5.31
N LYS A 32 -4.01 4.06 -5.54
CA LYS A 32 -4.10 2.69 -6.05
C LYS A 32 -4.84 1.75 -5.12
N ILE A 33 -4.85 2.01 -3.81
CA ILE A 33 -5.67 1.24 -2.86
C ILE A 33 -7.17 1.36 -3.17
N TYR A 34 -7.64 2.52 -3.65
CA TYR A 34 -9.02 2.66 -4.10
C TYR A 34 -9.22 1.99 -5.45
N LEU A 35 -8.40 2.36 -6.42
CA LEU A 35 -8.56 1.96 -7.82
C LEU A 35 -8.44 0.45 -8.03
N HIS A 36 -7.48 -0.20 -7.37
CA HIS A 36 -7.17 -1.62 -7.62
C HIS A 36 -7.72 -2.56 -6.56
N PHE A 37 -8.15 -2.04 -5.40
CA PHE A 37 -8.60 -2.88 -4.29
C PHE A 37 -10.00 -2.52 -3.79
N LEU A 38 -10.19 -1.34 -3.17
CA LEU A 38 -11.44 -1.02 -2.49
C LEU A 38 -12.64 -0.88 -3.43
N ASN A 39 -12.45 -0.38 -4.66
CA ASN A 39 -13.53 -0.25 -5.65
C ASN A 39 -14.10 -1.62 -6.10
N HIS A 40 -13.37 -2.70 -5.85
CA HIS A 40 -13.80 -4.07 -6.16
C HIS A 40 -14.36 -4.80 -4.93
N LYS A 41 -14.47 -4.12 -3.77
CA LYS A 41 -15.01 -4.69 -2.54
C LYS A 41 -16.49 -4.33 -2.37
N SER A 42 -17.22 -5.21 -1.68
CA SER A 42 -18.62 -4.96 -1.32
C SER A 42 -18.73 -3.90 -0.23
N GLU A 43 -19.86 -3.21 -0.18
CA GLU A 43 -20.15 -2.21 0.86
C GLU A 43 -20.04 -2.80 2.28
N LYS A 44 -20.41 -4.08 2.44
CA LYS A 44 -20.23 -4.81 3.71
C LYS A 44 -18.76 -4.84 4.16
N TYR A 45 -17.83 -5.04 3.23
CA TYR A 45 -16.39 -5.01 3.55
C TYR A 45 -15.94 -3.58 3.84
N LEU A 46 -16.38 -2.60 3.05
CA LEU A 46 -15.99 -1.20 3.24
C LEU A 46 -16.45 -0.64 4.58
N ASN A 47 -17.63 -1.02 5.06
CA ASN A 47 -18.17 -0.54 6.33
C ASN A 47 -17.79 -1.41 7.54
N GLY A 48 -17.39 -2.67 7.31
CA GLY A 48 -17.05 -3.61 8.38
C GLY A 48 -15.60 -3.59 8.84
N PHE A 49 -14.68 -3.05 8.04
CA PHE A 49 -13.25 -3.01 8.33
C PHE A 49 -12.73 -1.58 8.48
N ASN A 50 -11.79 -1.39 9.40
CA ASN A 50 -11.13 -0.10 9.57
C ASN A 50 -10.06 0.13 8.47
N ASN A 51 -9.54 1.36 8.39
CA ASN A 51 -8.57 1.72 7.36
C ASN A 51 -7.26 0.93 7.46
N ALA A 52 -6.73 0.72 8.67
CA ALA A 52 -5.52 -0.07 8.87
C ALA A 52 -5.69 -1.53 8.40
N GLU A 53 -6.83 -2.15 8.66
CA GLU A 53 -7.15 -3.50 8.19
C GLU A 53 -7.23 -3.56 6.66
N LYS A 54 -7.88 -2.57 6.04
CA LYS A 54 -7.97 -2.45 4.57
C LYS A 54 -6.59 -2.33 3.92
N VAL A 55 -5.70 -1.51 4.50
CA VAL A 55 -4.32 -1.35 4.00
C VAL A 55 -3.51 -2.63 4.16
N ARG A 56 -3.60 -3.28 5.33
CA ARG A 56 -2.95 -4.57 5.58
C ARG A 56 -3.35 -5.60 4.55
N ASP A 57 -4.66 -5.76 4.33
CA ASP A 57 -5.19 -6.73 3.37
C ASP A 57 -4.74 -6.39 1.94
N PHE A 58 -4.72 -5.10 1.57
CA PHE A 58 -4.21 -4.67 0.27
C PHE A 58 -2.74 -5.06 0.05
N ILE A 59 -1.86 -4.74 1.01
CA ILE A 59 -0.43 -5.10 0.93
C ILE A 59 -0.25 -6.62 0.89
N ALA A 60 -1.03 -7.37 1.67
CA ALA A 60 -0.98 -8.84 1.68
C ALA A 60 -1.41 -9.47 0.34
N THR A 61 -2.23 -8.77 -0.46
CA THR A 61 -2.63 -9.22 -1.80
C THR A 61 -1.66 -8.83 -2.92
N MET A 62 -0.63 -8.03 -2.62
CA MET A 62 0.35 -7.64 -3.62
C MET A 62 1.25 -8.81 -4.03
N THR A 63 1.53 -8.92 -5.33
CA THR A 63 2.62 -9.80 -5.80
C THR A 63 3.97 -9.15 -5.53
N ASP A 64 5.05 -9.93 -5.46
CA ASP A 64 6.42 -9.39 -5.31
C ASP A 64 6.74 -8.36 -6.39
N ARG A 65 6.28 -8.59 -7.63
CA ARG A 65 6.45 -7.66 -8.74
C ARG A 65 5.75 -6.33 -8.45
N TYR A 66 4.48 -6.37 -8.08
CA TYR A 66 3.69 -5.18 -7.80
C TYR A 66 4.29 -4.38 -6.63
N PHE A 67 4.64 -5.07 -5.53
CA PHE A 67 5.29 -4.45 -4.38
C PHE A 67 6.58 -3.72 -4.77
N ASN A 68 7.44 -4.36 -5.57
CA ASN A 68 8.68 -3.73 -6.04
C ASN A 68 8.43 -2.50 -6.92
N GLU A 69 7.37 -2.50 -7.74
CA GLU A 69 6.98 -1.33 -8.55
C GLU A 69 6.47 -0.18 -7.66
N GLU A 70 5.67 -0.47 -6.63
CA GLU A 70 5.20 0.54 -5.68
C GLU A 70 6.36 1.14 -4.87
N VAL A 71 7.22 0.28 -4.32
CA VAL A 71 8.42 0.71 -3.60
C VAL A 71 9.27 1.64 -4.48
N LYS A 72 9.51 1.26 -5.74
CA LYS A 72 10.25 2.13 -6.68
C LYS A 72 9.53 3.45 -6.94
N SER A 73 8.20 3.43 -7.09
CA SER A 73 7.40 4.62 -7.40
C SER A 73 7.39 5.65 -6.27
N TYR A 74 7.37 5.20 -5.01
CA TYR A 74 7.21 6.06 -3.84
C TYR A 74 8.53 6.34 -3.10
N LEU A 75 9.51 5.43 -3.14
CA LEU A 75 10.76 5.55 -2.39
C LEU A 75 11.95 6.04 -3.23
N LEU A 76 11.85 6.05 -4.56
CA LEU A 76 12.88 6.64 -5.40
C LEU A 76 12.51 8.09 -5.74
N PRO A 77 13.43 9.05 -5.53
CA PRO A 77 13.22 10.43 -5.94
C PRO A 77 13.29 10.49 -7.47
N GLY A 78 12.16 10.35 -8.16
CA GLY A 78 12.17 10.34 -9.62
C GLY A 78 10.82 10.31 -10.34
N LYS A 79 9.70 10.60 -9.67
CA LYS A 79 8.40 10.77 -10.35
C LYS A 79 7.88 12.20 -10.43
N TYR A 80 8.67 13.18 -9.97
CA TYR A 80 8.38 14.61 -10.09
C TYR A 80 9.65 15.43 -10.40
N LEU A 81 10.49 14.97 -11.34
CA LEU A 81 11.48 15.80 -12.02
C LEU A 81 11.21 15.78 -13.52
#